data_AF-A0A1Q3KRG5-F1
#
_entry.id   AF-A0A1Q3KRG5-F1
#
_cell.length_a   1.000
_cell.length_b   1.000
_cell.length_c   1.000
_cell.angle_alpha   90.00
_cell.angle_beta   90.00
_cell.angle_gamma   90.00
#
_symmetry.space_group_name_H-M   'P 1'
#
loop_
_entity.id
_entity.type
_entity.pdbx_description
1 polymer ?
#
loop_
_entity_poly.entity_id
_entity_poly.type
_entity_poly.pdbx_seq_one_letter_code
_entity_poly.pdbx_strand_id
1 'polypeptide(L)'
;MAAKRVILELGTGNDLHGGDYTKAALRAVQDALHHSSLAMIRSLKINPKTDMFVDVTIGVQQPDKVDAEKVRASLPHGIVT
;
A
#
# COMPACT_ATOMS: atom_id res chain seq x y z
N MET A 1 -9.54 14.73 -11.36
CA MET A 1 -8.40 15.67 -11.24
C MET A 1 -7.14 14.86 -11.01
N ALA A 2 -6.00 15.24 -11.58
CA ALA A 2 -4.73 14.56 -11.29
C ALA A 2 -4.29 14.92 -9.87
N ALA A 3 -4.23 13.94 -8.98
CA ALA A 3 -3.64 14.12 -7.66
C ALA A 3 -2.13 14.37 -7.81
N LYS A 4 -1.56 15.21 -6.93
CA LYS A 4 -0.11 15.44 -6.89
C LYS A 4 0.51 14.49 -5.87
N ARG A 5 1.51 13.70 -6.29
CA ARG A 5 2.24 12.81 -5.38
C ARG A 5 2.94 13.61 -4.28
N VAL A 6 2.70 13.23 -3.03
CA VAL A 6 3.33 13.83 -1.85
C VAL A 6 4.48 12.96 -1.33
N ILE A 7 4.28 11.65 -1.31
CA ILE A 7 5.28 10.66 -0.87
C ILE A 7 5.22 9.41 -1.76
N LEU A 8 6.32 8.66 -1.79
CA LEU A 8 6.40 7.31 -2.33
C LEU A 8 7.11 6.43 -1.30
N GLU A 9 6.41 5.43 -0.79
CA GLU A 9 6.96 4.41 0.10
C GLU A 9 7.16 3.12 -0.71
N LEU A 10 8.33 2.50 -0.56
CA LEU A 10 8.71 1.30 -1.30
C LEU A 10 9.05 0.20 -0.31
N GLY A 11 8.63 -1.02 -0.60
CA GLY A 11 8.88 -2.18 0.22
C GLY A 11 8.95 -3.44 -0.62
N THR A 12 9.45 -4.51 -0.02
CA THR A 12 9.61 -5.81 -0.67
C THR A 12 9.02 -6.92 0.16
N GLY A 13 8.56 -7.98 -0.49
CA GLY A 13 7.93 -9.11 0.17
C GLY A 13 8.06 -10.36 -0.67
N ASN A 14 8.11 -11.50 -0.01
CA ASN A 14 8.21 -12.80 -0.67
C ASN A 14 7.33 -13.83 0.04
N ASP A 15 7.04 -14.93 -0.65
CA ASP A 15 6.57 -16.17 -0.05
C ASP A 15 7.41 -17.33 -0.58
N LEU A 16 8.56 -17.54 0.07
CA LEU A 16 9.65 -18.39 -0.45
C LEU A 16 9.25 -19.85 -0.72
N HIS A 17 8.30 -20.39 0.03
CA HIS A 17 7.94 -21.81 -0.04
C HIS A 17 6.48 -22.06 -0.42
N GLY A 18 5.57 -21.11 -0.18
CA GLY A 18 4.15 -21.31 -0.43
C GLY A 18 3.70 -20.91 -1.84
N GLY A 19 4.50 -20.10 -2.56
CA GLY A 19 4.11 -19.60 -3.88
C GLY A 19 2.87 -18.69 -3.86
N ASP A 20 2.51 -18.16 -2.69
CA ASP A 20 1.35 -17.29 -2.51
C ASP A 20 1.73 -15.84 -2.84
N TYR A 21 1.33 -15.40 -4.03
CA TYR A 21 1.53 -14.04 -4.52
C TYR A 21 0.79 -12.98 -3.68
N THR A 22 -0.36 -13.31 -3.10
CA THR A 22 -1.10 -12.40 -2.22
C THR A 22 -0.32 -12.16 -0.92
N LYS A 23 0.21 -13.24 -0.33
CA LYS A 23 1.03 -13.15 0.89
C LYS A 23 2.33 -12.38 0.64
N ALA A 24 2.98 -12.60 -0.50
CA ALA A 24 4.15 -11.83 -0.89
C ALA A 24 3.83 -10.33 -1.06
N ALA A 25 2.71 -10.01 -1.71
CA ALA A 25 2.22 -8.64 -1.87
C ALA A 25 1.92 -7.97 -0.53
N LEU A 26 1.20 -8.65 0.37
CA LEU A 26 0.90 -8.14 1.71
C LEU A 26 2.17 -7.85 2.50
N ARG A 27 3.19 -8.72 2.40
CA ARG A 27 4.49 -8.49 3.03
C ARG A 27 5.20 -7.26 2.46
N ALA A 28 5.14 -7.05 1.15
CA ALA A 28 5.74 -5.87 0.51
C ALA A 28 5.05 -4.57 0.95
N VAL A 29 3.72 -4.57 1.06
CA VAL A 29 2.96 -3.43 1.57
C VAL A 29 3.29 -3.16 3.03
N GLN A 30 3.33 -4.20 3.88
CA GLN A 30 3.70 -4.04 5.27
C GLN A 30 5.13 -3.51 5.41
N ASP A 31 6.09 -4.04 4.64
CA ASP A 31 7.46 -3.53 4.63
C ASP A 31 7.49 -2.04 4.25
N ALA A 32 6.77 -1.62 3.20
CA ALA A 32 6.71 -0.21 2.79
C ALA A 32 6.18 0.73 3.89
N LEU A 33 5.17 0.31 4.66
CA LEU A 33 4.51 1.14 5.67
C LEU A 33 5.26 1.24 7.00
N HIS A 34 6.06 0.23 7.38
CA HIS A 34 6.62 0.16 8.74
C HIS A 34 7.84 1.06 8.97
N HIS A 35 8.48 1.56 7.92
CA HIS A 35 9.71 2.36 8.05
C HIS A 35 9.46 3.85 8.22
N SER A 36 8.20 4.30 8.17
CA SER A 36 7.85 5.72 8.15
C SER A 36 6.59 6.03 8.95
N SER A 37 6.47 7.29 9.38
CA SER A 37 5.27 7.81 10.04
C SER A 37 4.87 9.14 9.41
N LEU A 38 3.62 9.23 8.98
CA LEU A 38 3.09 10.39 8.24
C LEU A 38 2.51 11.45 9.20
N ALA A 39 3.31 11.92 10.16
CA ALA A 39 2.89 12.92 11.15
C ALA A 39 2.31 14.21 10.52
N MET A 40 2.76 14.55 9.30
CA MET A 40 2.26 15.69 8.52
C MET A 40 0.75 15.66 8.25
N ILE A 41 0.10 14.49 8.20
CA ILE A 41 -1.35 14.37 8.01
C ILE A 41 -2.11 15.14 9.09
N ARG A 42 -1.65 15.02 10.34
CA ARG A 42 -2.22 15.74 11.48
C ARG A 42 -1.97 17.24 11.38
N SER A 43 -0.74 17.64 11.06
CA SER A 43 -0.34 19.05 10.98
C SER A 43 -1.09 19.80 9.88
N LEU A 44 -1.33 19.14 8.74
CA LEU A 44 -2.05 19.70 7.60
C LEU A 44 -3.58 19.57 7.72
N LYS A 45 -4.08 18.98 8.82
CA LYS A 45 -5.52 18.75 9.06
C LYS A 45 -6.22 18.00 7.92
N ILE A 46 -5.53 17.05 7.30
CA ILE A 46 -6.07 16.22 6.23
C ILE A 46 -6.95 15.12 6.85
N ASN A 47 -8.17 14.91 6.33
CA ASN A 47 -8.98 13.77 6.73
C ASN A 47 -8.48 12.50 6.02
N PRO A 48 -7.92 11.50 6.74
CA PRO A 48 -7.32 10.33 6.11
C PRO A 48 -8.32 9.43 5.37
N LYS A 49 -9.63 9.60 5.60
CA LYS A 49 -10.66 8.78 4.96
C LYS A 49 -11.20 9.39 3.66
N THR A 50 -11.10 10.70 3.49
CA THR A 50 -11.72 11.41 2.35
C THR A 50 -10.71 12.17 1.50
N ASP A 51 -9.59 12.59 2.08
CA ASP A 51 -8.67 13.55 1.46
C ASP A 51 -7.27 12.93 1.20
N MET A 52 -7.11 11.65 1.51
CA MET A 52 -5.87 10.89 1.32
C MET A 52 -6.09 9.81 0.26
N PHE A 53 -5.41 9.94 -0.86
CA PHE A 53 -5.42 8.96 -1.95
C PHE A 53 -4.17 8.09 -1.86
N VAL A 54 -4.33 6.77 -1.97
CA VAL A 54 -3.25 5.79 -1.87
C VAL A 54 -3.30 4.90 -3.09
N ASP A 55 -2.33 5.07 -3.98
CA ASP A 55 -2.18 4.21 -5.16
C ASP A 55 -1.14 3.13 -4.84
N VAL A 56 -1.57 1.86 -4.82
CA VAL A 56 -0.69 0.72 -4.52
C VAL A 56 -0.30 0.02 -5.81
N THR A 57 0.97 0.14 -6.20
CA THR A 57 1.50 -0.58 -7.36
C THR A 57 2.31 -1.80 -6.90
N ILE A 58 1.88 -3.00 -7.31
CA ILE A 58 2.58 -4.26 -7.00
C ILE A 58 3.22 -4.81 -8.27
N GLY A 59 4.54 -4.95 -8.25
CA GLY A 59 5.30 -5.67 -9.27
C GLY A 59 5.52 -7.12 -8.86
N VAL A 60 4.98 -8.08 -9.63
CA VAL A 60 5.11 -9.51 -9.36
C VAL A 60 5.02 -10.33 -10.65
N GLN A 61 5.48 -11.58 -10.64
CA GLN A 61 5.55 -12.43 -11.84
C GLN A 61 4.17 -12.79 -12.41
N GLN A 62 3.17 -12.99 -11.55
CA GLN A 62 1.80 -13.34 -11.95
C GLN A 62 0.80 -12.40 -11.24
N PRO A 63 0.61 -11.17 -11.74
CA PRO A 63 -0.23 -10.15 -11.09
C PRO A 63 -1.67 -10.60 -10.86
N ASP A 64 -2.24 -11.36 -11.80
CA ASP A 64 -3.63 -11.85 -11.73
C ASP A 64 -3.88 -12.84 -10.58
N LYS A 65 -2.82 -13.35 -9.92
CA LYS A 65 -2.93 -14.23 -8.75
C LYS A 65 -2.88 -13.48 -7.42
N VAL A 66 -2.77 -12.15 -7.44
CA VAL A 66 -2.83 -11.32 -6.24
C VAL A 66 -4.29 -10.98 -5.96
N ASP A 67 -4.72 -11.25 -4.73
CA ASP A 67 -6.01 -10.79 -4.22
C ASP A 67 -5.91 -9.30 -3.87
N ALA A 68 -6.29 -8.45 -4.82
CA ALA A 68 -6.23 -6.99 -4.69
C ALA A 68 -7.11 -6.48 -3.53
N GLU A 69 -8.23 -7.14 -3.23
CA GLU A 69 -9.12 -6.74 -2.14
C GLU A 69 -8.48 -7.00 -0.77
N LYS A 70 -7.77 -8.12 -0.60
CA LYS A 70 -6.98 -8.36 0.63
C LYS A 70 -5.86 -7.35 0.80
N VAL A 71 -5.16 -7.01 -0.29
CA VAL A 71 -4.14 -5.95 -0.25
C VAL A 71 -4.79 -4.64 0.17
N ARG A 72 -5.86 -4.22 -0.51
CA ARG A 72 -6.61 -2.99 -0.22
C ARG A 72 -7.08 -2.91 1.23
N ALA A 73 -7.60 -4.01 1.78
CA ALA A 73 -8.07 -4.09 3.16
C ALA A 73 -6.93 -4.02 4.21
N SER A 74 -5.68 -4.25 3.83
CA SER A 74 -4.53 -4.20 4.73
C SER A 74 -4.03 -2.78 5.02
N LEU A 75 -4.44 -1.79 4.22
CA LEU A 75 -4.05 -0.39 4.38
C LEU A 75 -4.87 0.25 5.51
N PRO A 76 -4.26 0.97 6.46
CA PRO A 76 -4.97 1.51 7.62
C PRO A 76 -5.88 2.69 7.28
N HIS A 77 -5.52 3.48 6.25
CA HIS A 77 -6.16 4.75 5.90
C HIS A 77 -6.13 4.97 4.38
N GLY A 78 -6.91 5.94 3.92
CA GLY A 78 -6.93 6.39 2.53
C GLY A 78 -8.05 5.80 1.69
N ILE A 79 -8.30 6.47 0.56
CA ILE A 79 -9.02 5.93 -0.58
C ILE A 79 -7.98 5.19 -1.42
N VAL A 80 -8.03 3.85 -1.35
CA VAL A 80 -7.00 2.97 -1.89
C VAL A 80 -7.40 2.48 -3.27
N THR A 81 -6.46 2.54 -4.22
CA THR A 81 -6.56 1.99 -5.59
C THR A 81 -5.40 1.04 -5.86
#